data_AF-A0A5C6AW91-F1
#
_entry.id   AF-A0A5C6AW91-F1
#
_cell.length_a   1.000
_cell.length_b   1.000
_cell.length_c   1.000
_cell.angle_alpha   90.00
_cell.angle_beta   90.00
_cell.angle_gamma   90.00
#
_symmetry.space_group_name_H-M   'P 1'
#
loop_
_entity.id
_entity.type
_entity.pdbx_description
1 polymer ?
#
loop_
_entity_poly.entity_id
_entity_poly.type
_entity_poly.pdbx_seq_one_letter_code
_entity_poly.pdbx_strand_id
1 'polypeptide(L)'
;MASRESESPLYLPPIDGLRMPPVTEELIEVVALLLCGISPEVRQQPMSQSRTLFELRQDPMSPKVGPSSSLLQDHRYILSPIVGKSGKRLTEQEFEEKWQQSKSIAGSQQSTQLLKLVHWLGRLELDDEGQDLSHPKWQSQMAEAVQHAMPIQFYLFHSASRRIDREASHRRVVENDRSFWSKLTAALGMKGGQGSPRVIFPENVSEEAESYLVATLNLGRILRKLKQNSRQKRA
;
A
#
# COMPACT_ATOMS: atom_id res chain seq x y z
N MET A 1 15.87 17.71 28.77
CA MET A 1 15.72 17.96 27.32
C MET A 1 15.11 16.70 26.73
N ALA A 2 13.80 16.70 26.49
CA ALA A 2 13.12 15.54 25.93
C ALA A 2 13.51 15.45 24.46
N SER A 3 14.19 14.37 24.09
CA SER A 3 14.39 13.98 22.70
C SER A 3 13.02 13.96 22.04
N ARG A 4 12.79 14.85 21.07
CA ARG A 4 11.67 14.71 20.14
C ARG A 4 11.94 13.42 19.37
N GLU A 5 11.31 12.33 19.78
CA GLU A 5 11.18 11.14 18.95
C GLU A 5 10.66 11.64 17.60
N SER A 6 11.49 11.56 16.56
CA SER A 6 11.05 11.88 15.21
C SER A 6 9.95 10.87 14.88
N GLU A 7 8.69 11.31 14.91
CA GLU A 7 7.59 10.48 14.43
C GLU A 7 7.97 9.97 13.04
N SER A 8 7.89 8.65 12.85
CA SER A 8 8.14 8.05 11.56
C SER A 8 7.26 8.74 10.50
N PRO A 9 7.80 9.05 9.31
CA PRO A 9 7.01 9.67 8.26
C PRO A 9 5.83 8.75 7.89
N LEU A 10 4.67 9.36 7.65
CA LEU A 10 3.51 8.67 7.07
C LEU A 10 3.70 8.56 5.56
N TYR A 11 3.51 7.36 5.02
CA TYR A 11 3.67 7.09 3.59
C TYR A 11 2.35 6.87 2.87
N LEU A 12 1.26 6.57 3.57
CA LEU A 12 -0.08 6.53 3.02
C LEU A 12 -0.78 7.88 3.26
N PRO A 13 -1.60 8.36 2.32
CA PRO A 13 -2.29 9.62 2.48
C PRO A 13 -3.34 9.51 3.60
N PRO A 14 -3.58 10.61 4.34
CA PRO A 14 -4.62 10.63 5.37
C PRO A 14 -6.00 10.42 4.75
N ILE A 15 -6.89 9.76 5.48
CA ILE A 15 -8.28 9.52 5.09
C ILE A 15 -9.15 10.36 6.00
N ASP A 16 -9.62 11.51 5.52
CA ASP A 16 -10.56 12.35 6.25
C ASP A 16 -12.00 12.03 5.82
N GLY A 17 -12.78 11.52 6.76
CA GLY A 17 -14.14 11.07 6.49
C GLY A 17 -14.20 9.84 5.58
N LEU A 18 -14.88 9.97 4.44
CA LEU A 18 -15.11 8.90 3.45
C LEU A 18 -14.52 9.23 2.08
N ARG A 19 -13.91 10.41 1.91
CA ARG A 19 -13.35 10.84 0.63
C ARG A 19 -12.11 10.02 0.28
N MET A 20 -11.99 9.61 -0.98
CA MET A 20 -10.76 8.99 -1.47
C MET A 20 -9.66 10.07 -1.56
N PRO A 21 -8.52 9.90 -0.87
CA PRO A 21 -7.39 10.79 -1.07
C PRO A 21 -6.78 10.57 -2.47
N PRO A 22 -6.08 11.59 -3.03
CA PRO A 22 -5.46 11.44 -4.34
C PRO A 22 -4.38 10.35 -4.31
N VAL A 23 -4.45 9.44 -5.27
CA VAL A 23 -3.41 8.45 -5.55
C VAL A 23 -2.55 8.98 -6.69
N THR A 24 -1.30 9.38 -6.38
CA THR A 24 -0.37 9.94 -7.36
C THR A 24 0.70 8.91 -7.76
N GLU A 25 1.31 9.08 -8.93
CA GLU A 25 2.43 8.24 -9.39
C GLU A 25 3.57 8.21 -8.35
N GLU A 26 3.92 9.36 -7.78
CA GLU A 26 4.92 9.45 -6.72
C GLU A 26 4.56 8.60 -5.48
N LEU A 27 3.30 8.61 -5.07
CA LEU A 27 2.85 7.81 -3.94
C LEU A 27 2.92 6.31 -4.25
N ILE A 28 2.56 5.92 -5.48
CA ILE A 28 2.68 4.54 -5.97
C ILE A 28 4.14 4.09 -5.92
N GLU A 29 5.07 4.90 -6.42
CA GLU A 29 6.52 4.63 -6.38
C GLU A 29 7.05 4.46 -4.95
N VAL A 30 6.64 5.34 -4.03
CA VAL A 30 7.03 5.28 -2.61
C VAL A 30 6.53 3.97 -1.98
N VAL A 31 5.27 3.62 -2.21
CA VAL A 31 4.67 2.38 -1.69
C VAL A 31 5.36 1.16 -2.31
N ALA A 32 5.69 1.18 -3.60
CA ALA A 32 6.44 0.11 -4.26
C ALA A 32 7.82 -0.12 -3.63
N LEU A 33 8.56 0.96 -3.33
CA LEU A 33 9.86 0.87 -2.64
C LEU A 33 9.72 0.23 -1.25
N LEU A 34 8.74 0.68 -0.47
CA LEU A 34 8.46 0.15 0.86
C LEU A 34 8.10 -1.34 0.80
N LEU A 35 7.22 -1.74 -0.12
CA LEU A 35 6.83 -3.15 -0.32
C LEU A 35 8.00 -4.04 -0.77
N CYS A 36 9.02 -3.46 -1.41
CA CYS A 36 10.30 -4.08 -1.77
C CYS A 36 11.34 -4.10 -0.64
N GLY A 37 11.09 -3.43 0.50
CA GLY A 37 12.07 -3.27 1.58
C GLY A 37 13.20 -2.29 1.27
N ILE A 38 12.96 -1.33 0.39
CA ILE A 38 13.90 -0.25 0.06
C ILE A 38 13.39 1.04 0.70
N SER A 39 14.29 1.83 1.30
CA SER A 39 13.93 3.16 1.83
C SER A 39 13.49 4.11 0.70
N PRO A 40 12.36 4.82 0.82
CA PRO A 40 11.92 5.83 -0.14
C PRO A 40 12.93 6.96 -0.38
N GLU A 41 13.80 7.22 0.59
CA GLU A 41 14.87 8.23 0.51
C GLU A 41 15.81 8.00 -0.67
N VAL A 42 15.89 6.77 -1.19
CA VAL A 42 16.68 6.46 -2.39
C VAL A 42 16.31 7.34 -3.58
N ARG A 43 15.05 7.81 -3.68
CA ARG A 43 14.59 8.72 -4.76
C ARG A 43 15.29 10.09 -4.72
N GLN A 44 15.79 10.49 -3.55
CA GLN A 44 16.48 11.77 -3.34
C GLN A 44 18.00 11.64 -3.42
N GLN A 45 18.53 10.42 -3.45
CA GLN A 45 19.96 10.20 -3.50
C GLN A 45 20.50 10.56 -4.89
N PRO A 46 21.68 11.20 -4.99
CA PRO A 46 22.31 11.44 -6.28
C PRO A 46 22.64 10.11 -6.95
N MET A 47 22.13 9.91 -8.16
CA MET A 47 22.36 8.71 -8.96
C MET A 47 23.19 9.04 -10.19
N SER A 48 24.23 8.24 -10.44
CA SER A 48 25.04 8.35 -11.66
C SER A 48 24.36 7.69 -12.86
N GLN A 49 23.51 6.68 -12.63
CA GLN A 49 22.76 5.94 -13.64
C GLN A 49 21.40 5.55 -13.07
N SER A 50 20.39 5.43 -13.94
CA SER A 50 19.07 4.92 -13.54
C SER A 50 19.19 3.49 -13.05
N ARG A 51 18.43 3.14 -12.01
CA ARG A 51 18.52 1.84 -11.33
C ARG A 51 17.16 1.19 -11.24
N THR A 52 17.08 -0.10 -11.50
CA THR A 52 15.89 -0.91 -11.28
C THR A 52 15.75 -1.26 -9.79
N LEU A 53 14.53 -1.64 -9.37
CA LEU A 53 14.30 -2.19 -8.03
C LEU A 53 15.17 -3.42 -7.73
N PHE A 54 15.42 -4.26 -8.73
CA PHE A 54 16.32 -5.41 -8.59
C PHE A 54 17.74 -4.98 -8.18
N GLU A 55 18.32 -4.02 -8.92
CA GLU A 55 19.67 -3.51 -8.66
C GLU A 55 19.76 -2.79 -7.32
N LEU A 56 18.71 -2.06 -6.92
CA LEU A 56 18.63 -1.45 -5.61
C LEU A 56 18.57 -2.51 -4.51
N ARG A 57 17.88 -3.64 -4.72
CA ARG A 57 17.81 -4.73 -3.74
C ARG A 57 19.14 -5.47 -3.57
N GLN A 58 19.85 -5.72 -4.66
CA GLN A 58 21.14 -6.42 -4.61
C GLN A 58 22.27 -5.55 -4.06
N ASP A 59 22.14 -4.23 -4.15
CA ASP A 59 23.17 -3.31 -3.66
C ASP A 59 23.21 -3.28 -2.12
N PRO A 60 24.36 -3.63 -1.51
CA PRO A 60 24.54 -3.60 -0.07
C PRO A 60 24.57 -2.17 0.49
N MET A 61 24.87 -1.17 -0.34
CA MET A 61 24.91 0.25 0.05
C MET A 61 23.53 0.93 -0.04
N SER A 62 22.57 0.31 -0.73
CA SER A 62 21.21 0.85 -0.81
C SER A 62 20.54 0.79 0.56
N PRO A 63 19.90 1.87 1.03
CA PRO A 63 19.20 1.87 2.32
C PRO A 63 18.05 0.86 2.31
N LYS A 64 18.08 -0.10 3.25
CA LYS A 64 17.05 -1.12 3.42
C LYS A 64 16.15 -0.79 4.59
N VAL A 65 14.88 -1.16 4.48
CA VAL A 65 13.90 -1.00 5.55
C VAL A 65 13.06 -2.26 5.71
N GLY A 66 12.57 -2.51 6.92
CA GLY A 66 11.54 -3.53 7.14
C GLY A 66 10.19 -3.01 6.63
N PRO A 67 9.59 -3.58 5.56
CA PRO A 67 8.38 -3.03 4.95
C PRO A 67 7.24 -2.83 5.94
N SER A 68 7.00 -3.83 6.81
CA SER A 68 5.97 -3.75 7.85
C SER A 68 6.29 -2.72 8.92
N SER A 69 7.57 -2.51 9.25
CA SER A 69 7.98 -1.54 10.27
C SER A 69 7.81 -0.11 9.75
N SER A 70 8.20 0.16 8.50
CA SER A 70 8.05 1.48 7.89
C SER A 70 6.60 1.85 7.61
N LEU A 71 5.73 0.88 7.31
CA LEU A 71 4.29 1.10 7.11
C LEU A 71 3.47 0.92 8.40
N LEU A 72 4.08 0.64 9.55
CA LEU A 72 3.36 0.27 10.77
C LEU A 72 2.40 1.38 11.22
N GLN A 73 2.88 2.63 11.20
CA GLN A 73 2.08 3.79 11.60
C GLN A 73 0.93 4.04 10.63
N ASP A 74 1.17 3.87 9.34
CA ASP A 74 0.15 3.96 8.30
C ASP A 74 -0.94 2.89 8.48
N HIS A 75 -0.57 1.62 8.68
CA HIS A 75 -1.53 0.55 8.94
C HIS A 75 -2.35 0.81 10.20
N ARG A 76 -1.70 1.27 11.28
CA ARG A 76 -2.39 1.68 12.53
C ARG A 76 -3.37 2.82 12.28
N TYR A 77 -3.03 3.78 11.43
CA TYR A 77 -3.91 4.89 11.06
C TYR A 77 -5.13 4.41 10.28
N ILE A 78 -4.92 3.59 9.23
CA ILE A 78 -5.99 2.98 8.42
C ILE A 78 -6.93 2.16 9.30
N LEU A 79 -6.37 1.38 10.23
CA LEU A 79 -7.10 0.47 11.10
C LEU A 79 -7.53 1.11 12.43
N SER A 80 -7.33 2.42 12.60
CA SER A 80 -7.67 3.16 13.83
C SER A 80 -9.15 3.10 14.27
N PRO A 81 -10.13 2.77 13.41
CA PRO A 81 -11.48 2.49 13.87
C PRO A 81 -11.62 1.21 14.69
N ILE A 82 -10.68 0.26 14.57
CA ILE A 82 -10.65 -0.97 15.38
C ILE A 82 -10.30 -0.62 16.82
N VAL A 83 -11.08 -1.16 17.76
CA VAL A 83 -10.89 -0.95 19.20
C VAL A 83 -10.25 -2.15 19.88
N GLY A 84 -9.46 -1.88 20.91
CA GLY A 84 -8.83 -2.88 21.78
C GLY A 84 -9.79 -3.45 22.82
N LYS A 85 -9.24 -4.26 23.74
CA LYS A 85 -10.03 -4.96 24.77
C LYS A 85 -10.79 -4.00 25.69
N SER A 86 -10.25 -2.79 25.87
CA SER A 86 -10.85 -1.72 26.68
C SER A 86 -11.93 -0.91 25.97
N GLY A 87 -12.22 -1.20 24.69
CA GLY A 87 -13.10 -0.37 23.86
C GLY A 87 -12.46 0.96 23.39
N LYS A 88 -11.19 1.20 23.72
CA LYS A 88 -10.39 2.35 23.24
C LYS A 88 -9.60 1.99 21.97
N ARG A 89 -8.92 2.97 21.37
CA ARG A 89 -7.99 2.70 20.25
C ARG A 89 -6.95 1.67 20.69
N LEU A 90 -6.56 0.80 19.76
CA LEU A 90 -5.52 -0.20 20.01
C LEU A 90 -4.22 0.48 20.46
N THR A 91 -3.61 -0.04 21.52
CA THR A 91 -2.22 0.28 21.82
C THR A 91 -1.31 -0.31 20.74
N GLU A 92 -0.07 0.15 20.68
CA GLU A 92 0.92 -0.41 19.75
C GLU A 92 1.12 -1.90 19.95
N GLN A 93 1.22 -2.33 21.21
CA GLN A 93 1.32 -3.74 21.56
C GLN A 93 0.08 -4.54 21.12
N GLU A 94 -1.14 -4.03 21.37
CA GLU A 94 -2.36 -4.72 20.93
C GLU A 94 -2.45 -4.82 19.40
N PHE A 95 -1.96 -3.80 18.68
CA PHE A 95 -1.88 -3.83 17.23
C PHE A 95 -0.90 -4.90 16.75
N GLU A 96 0.31 -4.93 17.29
CA GLU A 96 1.34 -5.90 16.94
C GLU A 96 0.89 -7.33 17.22
N GLU A 97 0.28 -7.58 18.39
CA GLU A 97 -0.28 -8.89 18.73
C GLU A 97 -1.31 -9.36 17.68
N LYS A 98 -2.25 -8.49 17.30
CA LYS A 98 -3.27 -8.79 16.27
C LYS A 98 -2.67 -8.94 14.87
N TRP A 99 -1.62 -8.18 14.56
CA TRP A 99 -0.89 -8.29 13.31
C TRP A 99 -0.18 -9.65 13.20
N GLN A 100 0.50 -10.09 14.25
CA GLN A 100 1.13 -11.40 14.31
C GLN A 100 0.11 -12.54 14.27
N GLN A 101 -1.05 -12.40 14.95
CA GLN A 101 -2.15 -13.35 14.83
C GLN A 101 -2.68 -13.49 13.40
N SER A 102 -2.61 -12.43 12.60
CA SER A 102 -3.06 -12.47 11.21
C SER A 102 -2.16 -13.35 10.33
N LYS A 103 -0.88 -13.55 10.71
CA LYS A 103 0.05 -14.45 10.01
C LYS A 103 -0.34 -15.92 10.10
N SER A 104 -1.01 -16.34 11.17
CA SER A 104 -1.29 -17.75 11.45
C SER A 104 -2.60 -18.28 10.83
N ILE A 105 -3.35 -17.45 10.09
CA ILE A 105 -4.66 -17.80 9.50
C ILE A 105 -4.54 -18.75 8.27
N ALA A 106 -3.34 -19.21 7.93
CA ALA A 106 -3.12 -20.13 6.81
C ALA A 106 -3.79 -21.51 7.04
N GLY A 107 -4.70 -21.90 6.13
CA GLY A 107 -5.18 -23.28 5.98
C GLY A 107 -6.58 -23.64 6.52
N SER A 108 -7.36 -22.69 7.03
CA SER A 108 -8.72 -22.95 7.56
C SER A 108 -9.85 -22.48 6.63
N GLN A 109 -11.11 -22.85 6.89
CA GLN A 109 -12.29 -22.35 6.15
C GLN A 109 -12.41 -20.81 6.18
N GLN A 110 -11.83 -20.16 7.20
CA GLN A 110 -11.73 -18.70 7.30
C GLN A 110 -10.84 -18.10 6.18
N SER A 111 -9.94 -18.90 5.59
CA SER A 111 -9.12 -18.46 4.46
C SER A 111 -9.96 -18.21 3.19
N THR A 112 -10.96 -19.04 2.90
CA THR A 112 -11.86 -18.85 1.75
C THR A 112 -12.69 -17.58 1.89
N GLN A 113 -13.18 -17.30 3.10
CA GLN A 113 -13.95 -16.10 3.40
C GLN A 113 -13.07 -14.84 3.29
N LEU A 114 -11.87 -14.89 3.86
CA LEU A 114 -10.87 -13.82 3.75
C LEU A 114 -10.55 -13.51 2.28
N LEU A 115 -10.33 -14.54 1.45
CA LEU A 115 -10.06 -14.37 0.02
C LEU A 115 -11.23 -13.70 -0.72
N LYS A 116 -12.48 -14.04 -0.39
CA LYS A 116 -13.67 -13.39 -0.96
C LYS A 116 -13.70 -11.90 -0.60
N LEU A 117 -13.42 -11.55 0.65
CA LEU A 117 -13.39 -10.16 1.11
C LEU A 117 -12.28 -9.36 0.43
N VAL A 118 -11.09 -9.94 0.31
CA VAL A 118 -9.95 -9.32 -0.41
C VAL A 118 -10.29 -9.12 -1.88
N HIS A 119 -10.85 -10.12 -2.55
CA HIS A 119 -11.25 -10.00 -3.96
C HIS A 119 -12.33 -8.95 -4.17
N TRP A 120 -13.32 -8.90 -3.26
CA TRP A 120 -14.34 -7.86 -3.27
C TRP A 120 -13.72 -6.47 -3.11
N LEU A 121 -12.83 -6.26 -2.12
CA LEU A 121 -12.15 -4.97 -1.90
C LEU A 121 -11.31 -4.54 -3.10
N GLY A 122 -10.62 -5.47 -3.76
CA GLY A 122 -9.81 -5.17 -4.95
C GLY A 122 -10.64 -4.79 -6.18
N ARG A 123 -11.94 -5.13 -6.21
CA ARG A 123 -12.87 -4.76 -7.29
C ARG A 123 -13.87 -3.69 -6.86
N LEU A 124 -13.72 -3.16 -5.66
CA LEU A 124 -14.65 -2.20 -5.11
C LEU A 124 -14.34 -0.82 -5.68
N GLU A 125 -15.09 -0.47 -6.72
CA GLU A 125 -15.15 0.89 -7.26
C GLU A 125 -16.16 1.67 -6.40
N LEU A 126 -15.64 2.51 -5.53
CA LEU A 126 -16.45 3.47 -4.77
C LEU A 126 -16.33 4.83 -5.45
N ASP A 127 -17.43 5.57 -5.49
CA ASP A 127 -17.38 7.00 -5.80
C ASP A 127 -16.36 7.74 -4.90
N ASP A 128 -15.82 8.85 -5.39
CA ASP A 128 -14.78 9.62 -4.70
C ASP A 128 -15.22 10.10 -3.31
N GLU A 129 -16.52 10.29 -3.09
CA GLU A 129 -17.09 10.75 -1.83
C GLU A 129 -17.44 9.59 -0.86
N GLY A 130 -17.52 8.35 -1.37
CA GLY A 130 -17.88 7.15 -0.62
C GLY A 130 -19.36 7.06 -0.28
N GLN A 131 -20.21 7.74 -1.05
CA GLN A 131 -21.67 7.66 -0.91
C GLN A 131 -22.19 6.25 -1.13
N ASP A 132 -21.57 5.48 -2.03
CA ASP A 132 -21.90 4.08 -2.33
C ASP A 132 -21.90 3.20 -1.09
N LEU A 133 -21.02 3.48 -0.12
CA LEU A 133 -20.97 2.76 1.16
C LEU A 133 -22.21 2.97 2.04
N SER A 134 -23.10 3.88 1.67
CA SER A 134 -24.41 4.07 2.34
C SER A 134 -25.47 3.12 1.79
N HIS A 135 -25.24 2.48 0.64
CA HIS A 135 -26.21 1.61 0.00
C HIS A 135 -26.42 0.31 0.83
N PRO A 136 -27.68 -0.10 1.12
CA PRO A 136 -27.96 -1.27 1.95
C PRO A 136 -27.31 -2.57 1.46
N LYS A 137 -27.18 -2.72 0.13
CA LYS A 137 -26.54 -3.88 -0.51
C LYS A 137 -25.14 -4.23 0.02
N TRP A 138 -24.40 -3.26 0.54
CA TRP A 138 -23.04 -3.46 1.04
C TRP A 138 -22.94 -3.69 2.54
N GLN A 139 -24.01 -3.50 3.30
CA GLN A 139 -23.96 -3.52 4.76
C GLN A 139 -23.43 -4.84 5.32
N SER A 140 -23.84 -5.97 4.72
CA SER A 140 -23.38 -7.30 5.14
C SER A 140 -21.89 -7.50 4.88
N GLN A 141 -21.42 -7.25 3.65
CA GLN A 141 -20.00 -7.41 3.31
C GLN A 141 -19.11 -6.44 4.08
N MET A 142 -19.57 -5.20 4.30
CA MET A 142 -18.83 -4.21 5.09
C MET A 142 -18.69 -4.65 6.56
N ALA A 143 -19.77 -5.16 7.17
CA ALA A 143 -19.71 -5.65 8.55
C ALA A 143 -18.71 -6.80 8.69
N GLU A 144 -18.70 -7.70 7.70
CA GLU A 144 -17.76 -8.82 7.62
C GLU A 144 -16.30 -8.33 7.42
N ALA A 145 -16.08 -7.37 6.52
CA ALA A 145 -14.77 -6.77 6.31
C ALA A 145 -14.21 -6.11 7.57
N VAL A 146 -15.05 -5.49 8.40
CA VAL A 146 -14.61 -4.91 9.68
C VAL A 146 -14.16 -5.98 10.68
N GLN A 147 -14.86 -7.12 10.74
CA GLN A 147 -14.46 -8.24 11.60
C GLN A 147 -13.09 -8.81 11.18
N HIS A 148 -12.80 -8.80 9.88
CA HIS A 148 -11.57 -9.33 9.30
C HIS A 148 -10.54 -8.26 8.91
N ALA A 149 -10.68 -7.00 9.35
CA ALA A 149 -9.88 -5.89 8.84
C ALA A 149 -8.36 -6.06 9.05
N MET A 150 -7.93 -6.55 10.23
CA MET A 150 -6.51 -6.87 10.49
C MET A 150 -5.99 -7.97 9.53
N PRO A 151 -6.65 -9.16 9.45
CA PRO A 151 -6.31 -10.19 8.45
C PRO A 151 -6.30 -9.72 7.00
N ILE A 152 -7.29 -8.91 6.60
CA ILE A 152 -7.38 -8.37 5.23
C ILE A 152 -6.17 -7.49 4.94
N GLN A 153 -5.88 -6.52 5.81
CA GLN A 153 -4.75 -5.61 5.60
C GLN A 153 -3.41 -6.36 5.57
N PHE A 154 -3.25 -7.34 6.46
CA PHE A 154 -2.07 -8.20 6.45
C PHE A 154 -1.95 -8.98 5.13
N TYR A 155 -3.03 -9.59 4.65
CA TYR A 155 -3.05 -10.34 3.41
C TYR A 155 -2.73 -9.47 2.19
N LEU A 156 -3.34 -8.27 2.10
CA LEU A 156 -3.07 -7.30 1.04
C LEU A 156 -1.58 -6.95 1.01
N PHE A 157 -1.02 -6.56 2.15
CA PHE A 157 0.40 -6.22 2.30
C PHE A 157 1.31 -7.39 1.88
N HIS A 158 1.07 -8.58 2.44
CA HIS A 158 1.93 -9.74 2.21
C HIS A 158 1.85 -10.24 0.76
N SER A 159 0.67 -10.18 0.16
CA SER A 159 0.46 -10.58 -1.24
C SER A 159 1.13 -9.63 -2.21
N ALA A 160 0.96 -8.31 -2.01
CA ALA A 160 1.58 -7.29 -2.84
C ALA A 160 3.11 -7.35 -2.74
N SER A 161 3.65 -7.42 -1.53
CA SER A 161 5.09 -7.56 -1.30
C SER A 161 5.65 -8.82 -2.00
N ARG A 162 4.97 -9.97 -1.90
CA ARG A 162 5.40 -11.20 -2.59
C ARG A 162 5.33 -11.12 -4.12
N ARG A 163 4.32 -10.47 -4.67
CA ARG A 163 4.18 -10.33 -6.14
C ARG A 163 5.22 -9.37 -6.68
N ILE A 164 5.38 -8.21 -6.05
CA ILE A 164 6.45 -7.29 -6.37
C ILE A 164 7.81 -7.97 -6.20
N ASP A 165 8.01 -8.77 -5.15
CA ASP A 165 9.26 -9.52 -4.96
C ASP A 165 9.55 -10.47 -6.12
N ARG A 166 8.54 -11.20 -6.62
CA ARG A 166 8.69 -12.08 -7.78
C ARG A 166 9.04 -11.26 -9.01
N GLU A 167 8.26 -10.23 -9.33
CA GLU A 167 8.47 -9.41 -10.53
C GLU A 167 9.82 -8.69 -10.50
N ALA A 168 10.20 -8.12 -9.36
CA ALA A 168 11.50 -7.46 -9.18
C ALA A 168 12.67 -8.45 -9.21
N SER A 169 12.46 -9.73 -8.91
CA SER A 169 13.51 -10.77 -8.99
C SER A 169 13.72 -11.31 -10.41
N HIS A 170 12.80 -11.06 -11.33
CA HIS A 170 13.03 -11.39 -12.73
C HIS A 170 14.05 -10.40 -13.26
N ARG A 171 15.26 -10.92 -13.54
CA ARG A 171 16.31 -10.24 -14.28
C ARG A 171 15.80 -9.97 -15.69
N ARG A 172 14.92 -8.99 -15.87
CA ARG A 172 14.84 -8.31 -17.15
C ARG A 172 16.16 -7.57 -17.24
N VAL A 173 17.12 -8.27 -17.83
CA VAL A 173 18.23 -7.66 -18.54
C VAL A 173 17.61 -6.42 -19.17
N VAL A 174 18.06 -5.23 -18.78
CA VAL A 174 17.85 -4.03 -19.59
C VAL A 174 18.69 -4.26 -20.85
N GLU A 175 18.32 -5.27 -21.63
CA GLU A 175 18.84 -5.55 -22.95
C GLU A 175 18.03 -4.62 -23.82
N ASN A 176 18.51 -3.38 -23.90
CA ASN A 176 18.22 -2.50 -25.01
C ASN A 176 16.74 -2.40 -25.41
N ASP A 177 15.82 -2.14 -24.48
CA ASP A 177 14.54 -1.51 -24.85
C ASP A 177 14.75 -0.01 -25.14
N ARG A 178 15.75 0.27 -25.98
CA ARG A 178 15.62 1.28 -27.02
C ARG A 178 14.60 0.72 -28.01
N SER A 179 13.33 0.77 -27.60
CA SER A 179 12.17 0.51 -28.43
C SER A 179 12.43 1.07 -29.82
N PHE A 180 12.18 0.26 -30.85
CA PHE A 180 12.35 0.65 -32.24
C PHE A 180 11.60 1.97 -32.57
N TRP A 181 10.54 2.26 -31.80
CA TRP A 181 9.79 3.52 -31.84
C TRP A 181 10.53 4.72 -31.22
N SER A 182 11.37 4.54 -30.20
CA SER A 182 12.17 5.63 -29.60
C SER A 182 13.32 6.07 -30.50
N LYS A 183 13.84 5.18 -31.37
CA LYS A 183 14.82 5.55 -32.40
C LYS A 183 14.19 6.33 -33.56
N LEU A 184 12.91 6.06 -33.87
CA LEU A 184 12.21 6.70 -34.98
C LEU A 184 11.70 8.10 -34.62
N THR A 185 11.32 8.35 -33.36
CA THR A 185 10.98 9.70 -32.87
C THR A 185 12.20 10.55 -32.53
N ALA A 186 13.30 9.94 -32.05
CA ALA A 186 14.56 10.67 -31.81
C ALA A 186 15.24 11.20 -33.09
N ALA A 187 14.97 10.59 -34.25
CA ALA A 187 15.54 11.02 -35.53
C ALA A 187 14.81 12.20 -36.18
N LEU A 188 13.58 12.53 -35.74
CA LEU A 188 12.72 13.50 -36.44
C LEU A 188 12.16 14.64 -35.58
N GLY A 189 12.42 14.69 -34.27
CA GLY A 189 11.80 15.72 -33.45
C GLY A 189 12.48 15.99 -32.12
N MET A 190 13.30 17.04 -32.11
CA MET A 190 13.66 17.85 -30.94
C MET A 190 14.62 17.21 -29.92
N LYS A 191 15.53 18.07 -29.46
CA LYS A 191 16.44 17.86 -28.33
C LYS A 191 15.65 17.42 -27.08
N GLY A 192 15.44 16.11 -26.92
CA GLY A 192 14.91 15.52 -25.70
C GLY A 192 15.99 15.52 -24.64
N GLY A 193 15.76 16.25 -23.55
CA GLY A 193 16.64 16.20 -22.39
C GLY A 193 16.85 14.74 -21.96
N GLN A 194 18.11 14.35 -21.76
CA GLN A 194 18.42 13.13 -21.03
C GLN A 194 17.72 13.25 -19.67
N GLY A 195 16.68 12.43 -19.44
CA GLY A 195 16.01 12.38 -18.15
C GLY A 195 17.05 12.13 -17.06
N SER A 196 16.93 12.84 -15.94
CA SER A 196 17.80 12.64 -14.79
C SER A 196 17.74 11.16 -14.37
N PRO A 197 18.89 10.54 -14.03
CA PRO A 197 18.93 9.19 -13.46
C PRO A 197 17.89 9.02 -12.35
N ARG A 198 17.05 7.99 -12.47
CA ARG A 198 15.96 7.72 -11.53
C ARG A 198 15.80 6.23 -11.24
N VAL A 199 15.01 5.91 -10.22
CA VAL A 199 14.55 4.53 -10.01
C VAL A 199 13.57 4.17 -11.13
N ILE A 200 13.76 3.00 -11.73
CA ILE A 200 12.88 2.45 -12.76
C ILE A 200 11.93 1.45 -12.11
N PHE A 201 10.64 1.74 -12.22
CA PHE A 201 9.54 0.90 -11.75
C PHE A 201 8.90 0.18 -12.95
N PRO A 202 8.99 -1.16 -13.03
CA PRO A 202 8.23 -1.91 -14.03
C PRO A 202 6.72 -1.68 -13.87
N GLU A 203 5.98 -1.65 -14.98
CA GLU A 203 4.52 -1.42 -14.98
C GLU A 203 3.78 -2.36 -14.02
N ASN A 204 4.05 -3.67 -14.09
CA ASN A 204 3.49 -4.67 -13.16
C ASN A 204 3.72 -4.34 -11.67
N VAL A 205 4.85 -3.71 -11.33
CA VAL A 205 5.17 -3.32 -9.95
C VAL A 205 4.35 -2.10 -9.54
N SER A 206 4.23 -1.12 -10.44
CA SER A 206 3.40 0.06 -10.22
C SER A 206 1.93 -0.32 -10.07
N GLU A 207 1.41 -1.18 -10.94
CA GLU A 207 0.03 -1.69 -10.88
C GLU A 207 -0.28 -2.43 -9.57
N GLU A 208 0.65 -3.27 -9.10
CA GLU A 208 0.47 -4.01 -7.84
C GLU A 208 0.54 -3.08 -6.62
N ALA A 209 1.44 -2.09 -6.63
CA ALA A 209 1.53 -1.08 -5.56
C ALA A 209 0.29 -0.19 -5.52
N GLU A 210 -0.22 0.22 -6.68
CA GLU A 210 -1.47 0.98 -6.81
C GLU A 210 -2.67 0.15 -6.32
N SER A 211 -2.78 -1.11 -6.76
CA SER A 211 -3.84 -2.03 -6.34
C SER A 211 -3.86 -2.22 -4.81
N TYR A 212 -2.68 -2.41 -4.21
CA TYR A 212 -2.53 -2.48 -2.76
C TYR A 212 -2.98 -1.19 -2.08
N LEU A 213 -2.51 -0.04 -2.56
CA LEU A 213 -2.83 1.27 -2.00
C LEU A 213 -4.35 1.54 -2.04
N VAL A 214 -4.98 1.37 -3.20
CA VAL A 214 -6.42 1.58 -3.38
C VAL A 214 -7.23 0.66 -2.47
N ALA A 215 -6.89 -0.63 -2.40
CA ALA A 215 -7.58 -1.58 -1.53
C ALA A 215 -7.43 -1.23 -0.04
N THR A 216 -6.24 -0.82 0.39
CA THR A 216 -5.98 -0.37 1.77
C THR A 216 -6.76 0.90 2.11
N LEU A 217 -6.82 1.87 1.20
CA LEU A 217 -7.59 3.10 1.40
C LEU A 217 -9.10 2.81 1.47
N ASN A 218 -9.61 1.95 0.60
CA ASN A 218 -11.01 1.53 0.62
C ASN A 218 -11.38 0.80 1.93
N LEU A 219 -10.52 -0.07 2.43
CA LEU A 219 -10.71 -0.70 3.75
C LEU A 219 -10.80 0.37 4.85
N GLY A 220 -9.92 1.37 4.83
CA GLY A 220 -9.95 2.49 5.76
C GLY A 220 -11.26 3.29 5.71
N ARG A 221 -11.79 3.54 4.50
CA ARG A 221 -13.08 4.22 4.29
C ARG A 221 -14.25 3.40 4.84
N ILE A 222 -14.29 2.09 4.59
CA ILE A 222 -15.31 1.17 5.13
C ILE A 222 -15.32 1.22 6.67
N LEU A 223 -14.13 1.11 7.28
CA LEU A 223 -13.97 1.15 8.73
C LEU A 223 -14.46 2.46 9.34
N ARG A 224 -14.21 3.59 8.67
CA ARG A 224 -14.70 4.91 9.09
C ARG A 224 -16.21 5.04 8.94
N LYS A 225 -16.80 4.56 7.84
CA LYS A 225 -18.25 4.57 7.64
C LYS A 225 -19.00 3.83 8.74
N LEU A 226 -18.59 2.62 9.08
CA LEU A 226 -19.27 1.85 10.12
C LEU A 226 -19.12 2.46 11.52
N LYS A 227 -17.98 3.11 11.79
CA LYS A 227 -17.80 3.90 13.01
C LYS A 227 -18.70 5.14 13.06
N GLN A 228 -18.97 5.80 11.93
CA GLN A 228 -19.92 6.91 11.86
C GLN A 228 -21.36 6.43 12.14
N ASN A 229 -21.78 5.35 11.47
CA ASN A 229 -23.12 4.78 11.64
C ASN A 229 -23.40 4.34 13.09
N SER A 230 -22.41 3.75 13.76
CA SER A 230 -22.56 3.33 15.16
C SER A 230 -22.66 4.48 16.16
N ARG A 231 -22.06 5.64 15.86
CA ARG A 231 -22.21 6.86 16.67
C ARG A 231 -23.58 7.51 16.47
N GLN A 232 -24.07 7.59 15.24
CA GLN A 232 -25.39 8.14 14.93
C GLN A 232 -26.53 7.33 15.57
N LYS A 233 -26.41 6.00 15.69
CA LYS A 233 -27.40 5.17 16.40
C LYS A 233 -27.41 5.34 17.92
N ARG A 234 -26.38 5.97 18.50
CA ARG A 234 -26.25 6.19 19.96
C ARG A 234 -26.60 7.61 20.39
N ALA A 235 -26.68 8.54 19.45
CA ALA A 235 -27.11 9.92 19.65
C ALA A 235 -28.61 10.03 19.43
#